data_AF-I4YPX3-F1
#
_entry.id   AF-I4YPX3-F1
#
_cell.length_a   1.000
_cell.length_b   1.000
_cell.length_c   1.000
_cell.angle_alpha   90.00
_cell.angle_beta   90.00
_cell.angle_gamma   90.00
#
_symmetry.space_group_name_H-M   'P 1'
#
loop_
_entity.id
_entity.type
_entity.pdbx_description
1 polymer ?
#
loop_
_entity_poly.entity_id
_entity_poly.type
_entity_poly.pdbx_seq_one_letter_code
_entity_poly.pdbx_strand_id
1 'polypeptide(L)'
;MTSPSSPVPPARDHASPSGFRVKLPPERVALLREWVECTTRPFKKIGQELGISPATISRYAKEGGWKRPDGAAPPPPAIARRSSAPARRPNDAPPSEPPRPPRRSAASAHPRENIVERLWSLADRHAEILETQPIERAERSLQTLARLTRTLGEIDRHARPSPPAADAPVYEYEIDAPKPRRSLHELRDELAAHLERINREEGDGWEIREWWFMNGEGI
;
A
#
# COMPACT_ATOMS: atom_id res chain seq x y z
N MET A 1 -37.89 -7.62 -45.87
CA MET A 1 -36.63 -7.98 -45.20
C MET A 1 -36.46 -7.03 -44.02
N THR A 2 -36.84 -7.46 -42.83
CA THR A 2 -36.83 -6.67 -41.59
C THR A 2 -35.80 -7.30 -40.65
N SER A 3 -34.70 -6.58 -40.38
CA SER A 3 -33.68 -7.03 -39.44
C SER A 3 -34.13 -6.78 -37.98
N PRO A 4 -33.90 -7.72 -37.05
CA PRO A 4 -34.20 -7.53 -35.64
C PRO A 4 -33.11 -6.70 -34.94
N SER A 5 -33.56 -5.66 -34.23
CA SER A 5 -32.75 -4.80 -33.37
C SER A 5 -32.42 -5.53 -32.06
N SER A 6 -31.14 -5.72 -31.76
CA SER A 6 -30.68 -6.31 -30.49
C SER A 6 -30.81 -5.31 -29.33
N PRO A 7 -31.34 -5.73 -28.16
CA PRO A 7 -31.40 -4.87 -26.99
C PRO A 7 -30.03 -4.77 -26.30
N VAL A 8 -29.59 -3.54 -26.08
CA VAL A 8 -28.43 -3.17 -25.25
C VAL A 8 -28.73 -3.48 -23.78
N PRO A 9 -27.87 -4.21 -23.04
CA PRO A 9 -28.06 -4.39 -21.61
C PRO A 9 -27.77 -3.09 -20.85
N PRO A 10 -28.58 -2.72 -19.84
CA PRO A 10 -28.35 -1.50 -19.06
C PRO A 10 -27.06 -1.60 -18.26
N ALA A 11 -26.25 -0.53 -18.37
CA ALA A 11 -25.05 -0.32 -17.60
C ALA A 11 -25.34 -0.46 -16.10
N ARG A 12 -24.56 -1.31 -15.40
CA ARG A 12 -24.59 -1.39 -13.95
C ARG A 12 -23.91 -0.16 -13.38
N ASP A 13 -24.73 0.79 -12.93
CA ASP A 13 -24.31 1.89 -12.06
C ASP A 13 -23.77 1.32 -10.74
N HIS A 14 -22.46 1.14 -10.66
CA HIS A 14 -21.76 1.02 -9.37
C HIS A 14 -21.55 2.41 -8.78
N ALA A 15 -22.65 3.13 -8.54
CA ALA A 15 -22.65 4.23 -7.59
C ALA A 15 -22.43 3.63 -6.21
N SER A 16 -21.18 3.67 -5.72
CA SER A 16 -20.87 3.35 -4.33
C SER A 16 -21.64 4.31 -3.43
N PRO A 17 -22.64 3.86 -2.65
CA PRO A 17 -23.36 4.76 -1.77
C PRO A 17 -22.54 4.97 -0.50
N SER A 18 -21.62 5.93 -0.58
CA SER A 18 -21.09 6.62 0.58
C SER A 18 -22.24 7.36 1.28
N GLY A 19 -22.97 6.69 2.17
CA GLY A 19 -23.96 7.38 3.01
C GLY A 19 -25.04 6.53 3.68
N PHE A 20 -25.33 5.32 3.20
CA PHE A 20 -26.28 4.46 3.90
C PHE A 20 -25.59 3.82 5.09
N ARG A 21 -25.96 4.25 6.29
CA ARG A 21 -25.74 3.47 7.52
C ARG A 21 -26.57 2.19 7.41
N VAL A 22 -26.08 1.23 6.62
CA VAL A 22 -26.68 -0.11 6.54
C VAL A 22 -26.61 -0.68 7.94
N LYS A 23 -27.75 -0.70 8.63
CA LYS A 23 -27.87 -1.33 9.94
C LYS A 23 -27.64 -2.83 9.71
N LEU A 24 -26.71 -3.43 10.48
CA LEU A 24 -26.54 -4.87 10.44
C LEU A 24 -27.87 -5.55 10.80
N PRO A 25 -28.20 -6.68 10.14
CA PRO A 25 -29.38 -7.45 10.52
C PRO A 25 -29.25 -7.93 11.97
N PRO A 26 -30.36 -8.05 12.71
CA PRO A 26 -30.33 -8.33 14.15
C PRO A 26 -29.60 -9.63 14.51
N GLU A 27 -29.66 -10.65 13.64
CA GLU A 27 -28.91 -11.90 13.79
C GLU A 27 -27.39 -11.69 13.83
N ARG A 28 -26.86 -10.81 12.96
CA ARG A 28 -25.44 -10.45 12.95
C ARG A 28 -25.04 -9.67 14.20
N VAL A 29 -25.95 -8.87 14.76
CA VAL A 29 -25.70 -8.10 15.99
C VAL A 29 -25.64 -9.03 17.20
N ALA A 30 -26.50 -10.05 17.27
CA ALA A 30 -26.45 -11.05 18.33
C ALA A 30 -25.13 -11.85 18.30
N LEU A 31 -24.71 -12.28 17.12
CA LEU A 31 -23.43 -12.97 16.92
C LEU A 31 -22.25 -12.06 17.30
N LEU A 32 -22.25 -10.79 16.88
CA LEU A 32 -21.23 -9.81 17.28
C LEU A 32 -21.14 -9.66 18.79
N ARG A 33 -22.29 -9.61 19.48
CA ARG A 33 -22.35 -9.48 20.94
C ARG A 33 -21.71 -10.68 21.62
N GLU A 34 -22.10 -11.89 21.22
CA GLU A 34 -21.54 -13.13 21.75
C GLU A 34 -20.01 -13.14 21.60
N TRP A 35 -19.48 -12.75 20.45
CA TRP A 35 -18.04 -12.69 20.23
C TRP A 35 -17.35 -11.63 21.10
N VAL A 36 -17.96 -10.47 21.30
CA VAL A 36 -17.36 -9.39 22.11
C VAL A 36 -17.38 -9.73 23.60
N GLU A 37 -18.44 -10.36 24.09
CA GLU A 37 -18.63 -10.72 25.50
C GLU A 37 -17.90 -12.02 25.89
N CYS A 38 -17.83 -13.01 24.99
CA CYS A 38 -17.23 -14.32 25.29
C CYS A 38 -15.76 -14.45 24.87
N THR A 39 -15.19 -13.49 24.11
CA THR A 39 -13.80 -13.60 23.63
C THR A 39 -12.90 -12.46 24.09
N THR A 40 -11.67 -12.82 24.44
CA THR A 40 -10.57 -11.89 24.75
C THR A 40 -9.87 -11.34 23.50
N ARG A 41 -10.28 -11.77 22.30
CA ARG A 41 -9.64 -11.42 21.02
C ARG A 41 -9.76 -9.93 20.71
N PRO A 42 -8.80 -9.28 20.04
CA PRO A 42 -8.95 -7.89 19.65
C PRO A 42 -10.05 -7.71 18.59
N PHE A 43 -10.74 -6.56 18.57
CA PHE A 43 -11.79 -6.25 17.58
C PHE A 43 -11.33 -6.40 16.13
N LYS A 44 -10.04 -6.21 15.86
CA LYS A 44 -9.45 -6.44 14.53
C LYS A 44 -9.60 -7.90 14.07
N LYS A 45 -9.35 -8.86 14.97
CA LYS A 45 -9.46 -10.30 14.67
C LYS A 45 -10.92 -10.73 14.52
N ILE A 46 -11.78 -10.27 15.43
CA ILE A 46 -13.23 -10.51 15.35
C ILE A 46 -13.80 -9.96 14.03
N GLY A 47 -13.37 -8.75 13.64
CA GLY A 47 -13.79 -8.14 12.38
C GLY A 47 -13.31 -8.88 11.14
N GLN A 48 -12.08 -9.39 11.15
CA GLN A 48 -11.54 -10.20 10.06
C GLN A 48 -12.33 -11.51 9.89
N GLU A 49 -12.67 -12.18 10.99
CA GLU A 49 -13.42 -13.46 10.97
C GLU A 49 -14.88 -13.26 10.52
N LEU A 50 -15.51 -12.15 10.91
CA LEU A 50 -16.92 -11.88 10.56
C LEU A 50 -17.10 -11.09 9.26
N GLY A 51 -16.01 -10.61 8.64
CA GLY A 51 -16.04 -9.72 7.48
C GLY A 51 -16.59 -8.33 7.80
N ILE A 52 -16.44 -7.87 9.04
CA ILE A 52 -17.00 -6.60 9.54
C ILE A 52 -15.86 -5.68 9.96
N SER A 53 -15.92 -4.40 9.57
CA SER A 53 -14.91 -3.43 9.99
C SER A 53 -14.85 -3.33 11.52
N PRO A 54 -13.65 -3.31 12.14
CA PRO A 54 -13.49 -3.18 13.58
C PRO A 54 -14.12 -1.90 14.15
N ALA A 55 -14.20 -0.84 13.34
CA ALA A 55 -14.89 0.40 13.73
C ALA A 55 -16.41 0.19 13.90
N THR A 56 -17.01 -0.66 13.07
CA THR A 56 -18.43 -1.02 13.18
C THR A 56 -18.66 -1.82 14.46
N ILE A 57 -17.79 -2.79 14.77
CA ILE A 57 -17.86 -3.58 16.02
C ILE A 57 -17.77 -2.66 17.24
N SER A 58 -16.78 -1.76 17.28
CA SER A 58 -16.62 -0.82 18.39
C SER A 58 -17.83 0.09 18.56
N ARG A 59 -18.46 0.53 17.46
CA ARG A 59 -19.67 1.35 17.50
C ARG A 59 -20.85 0.57 18.10
N TYR A 60 -21.11 -0.65 17.62
CA TYR A 60 -22.19 -1.48 18.14
C TYR A 60 -21.98 -1.89 19.61
N ALA A 61 -20.74 -2.18 20.01
CA ALA A 61 -20.40 -2.44 21.41
C ALA A 61 -20.69 -1.23 22.30
N LYS A 62 -20.38 -0.01 21.83
CA LYS A 62 -20.69 1.22 22.56
C LYS A 62 -22.19 1.52 22.60
N GLU A 63 -22.90 1.36 21.48
CA GLU A 63 -24.35 1.57 21.38
C GLU A 63 -25.13 0.54 22.23
N GLY A 64 -24.66 -0.71 22.30
CA GLY A 64 -25.28 -1.80 23.04
C GLY A 64 -24.79 -1.97 24.48
N GLY A 65 -23.83 -1.16 24.94
CA GLY A 65 -23.27 -1.26 26.29
C GLY A 65 -22.56 -2.59 26.58
N TRP A 66 -22.02 -3.26 25.56
CA TRP A 66 -21.39 -4.57 25.71
C TRP A 66 -20.08 -4.45 26.47
N LYS A 67 -19.89 -5.29 27.49
CA LYS A 67 -18.66 -5.35 28.29
C LYS A 67 -17.77 -6.46 27.78
N ARG A 68 -16.47 -6.18 27.72
CA ARG A 68 -15.46 -7.21 27.42
C ARG A 68 -15.08 -7.94 28.70
N PRO A 69 -14.73 -9.23 28.63
CA PRO A 69 -14.22 -9.96 29.79
C PRO A 69 -12.89 -9.36 30.25
N ASP A 70 -12.65 -9.40 31.56
CA ASP A 70 -11.42 -8.89 32.17
C ASP A 70 -10.20 -9.61 31.58
N GLY A 71 -9.22 -8.83 31.09
CA GLY A 71 -8.05 -9.34 30.36
C GLY A 71 -8.14 -9.25 28.84
N ALA A 72 -9.23 -8.75 28.27
CA ALA A 72 -9.30 -8.44 26.84
C ALA A 72 -8.37 -7.28 26.46
N ALA A 73 -7.67 -7.41 25.33
CA ALA A 73 -6.82 -6.34 24.81
C ALA A 73 -7.62 -5.03 24.64
N PRO A 74 -7.11 -3.89 25.14
CA PRO A 74 -7.83 -2.62 25.05
C PRO A 74 -8.06 -2.26 23.57
N PRO A 75 -9.22 -1.68 23.24
CA PRO A 75 -9.47 -1.22 21.89
C PRO A 75 -8.39 -0.20 21.49
N PRO A 76 -7.90 -0.23 20.24
CA PRO A 76 -6.94 0.76 19.79
C PRO A 76 -7.53 2.16 19.97
N PRO A 77 -6.76 3.13 20.47
CA PRO A 77 -7.26 4.48 20.69
C PRO A 77 -7.84 4.99 19.38
N ALA A 78 -9.10 5.43 19.42
CA ALA A 78 -9.73 6.09 18.29
C ALA A 78 -8.85 7.29 17.94
N ILE A 79 -8.12 7.20 16.83
CA ILE A 79 -7.38 8.32 16.27
C ILE A 79 -8.45 9.37 15.98
N ALA A 80 -8.55 10.35 16.87
CA ALA A 80 -9.44 11.48 16.72
C ALA A 80 -9.11 12.09 15.36
N ARG A 81 -9.98 11.85 14.37
CA ARG A 81 -10.00 12.64 13.14
C ARG A 81 -10.05 14.08 13.62
N ARG A 82 -8.96 14.81 13.39
CA ARG A 82 -8.87 16.25 13.66
C ARG A 82 -10.04 16.88 12.92
N SER A 83 -11.11 17.18 13.65
CA SER A 83 -12.10 18.15 13.19
C SER A 83 -11.33 19.45 13.04
N SER A 84 -11.06 19.84 11.79
CA SER A 84 -10.67 21.18 11.43
C SER A 84 -11.84 22.12 11.73
N ALA A 85 -11.93 22.57 12.99
CA ALA A 85 -12.74 23.71 13.36
C ALA A 85 -11.94 25.00 13.05
N PRO A 86 -12.57 26.06 12.53
CA PRO A 86 -11.87 27.27 12.12
C PRO A 86 -11.34 28.02 13.35
N ALA A 87 -10.08 28.46 13.23
CA ALA A 87 -9.33 29.17 14.26
C ALA A 87 -10.07 30.42 14.75
N ARG A 88 -10.47 30.43 16.04
CA ARG A 88 -10.75 31.66 16.77
C ARG A 88 -9.41 32.30 17.13
N ARG A 89 -9.30 33.60 16.84
CA ARG A 89 -8.16 34.48 17.11
C ARG A 89 -7.79 34.47 18.60
N PRO A 90 -6.51 34.38 18.98
CA PRO A 90 -6.04 34.79 20.30
C PRO A 90 -5.39 36.17 20.19
N ASN A 91 -5.97 37.17 20.87
CA ASN A 91 -5.23 38.34 21.30
C ASN A 91 -5.55 38.56 22.79
N ASP A 92 -4.51 39.00 23.51
CA ASP A 92 -4.47 39.53 24.87
C ASP A 92 -4.30 38.55 26.05
N ALA A 93 -3.03 38.22 26.35
CA ALA A 93 -2.37 38.41 27.66
C ALA A 93 -0.97 37.72 27.75
N PRO A 94 0.07 38.36 28.33
CA PRO A 94 1.23 37.69 28.94
C PRO A 94 1.13 37.71 30.49
N PRO A 95 2.05 37.12 31.28
CA PRO A 95 2.97 36.01 31.06
C PRO A 95 2.79 34.88 32.11
N SER A 96 2.99 33.61 31.73
CA SER A 96 3.29 32.54 32.69
C SER A 96 4.06 31.45 31.95
N GLU A 97 5.34 31.29 32.27
CA GLU A 97 6.18 30.22 31.73
C GLU A 97 5.58 28.85 32.10
N PRO A 98 5.24 28.00 31.12
CA PRO A 98 4.92 26.61 31.38
C PRO A 98 6.20 25.76 31.44
N PRO A 99 6.20 24.65 32.21
CA PRO A 99 7.35 23.76 32.32
C PRO A 99 7.73 23.17 30.97
N ARG A 100 9.02 23.19 30.65
CA ARG A 100 9.57 22.61 29.42
C ARG A 100 9.07 21.16 29.26
N PRO A 101 8.42 20.81 28.14
CA PRO A 101 8.10 19.42 27.86
C PRO A 101 9.41 18.61 27.71
N PRO A 102 9.42 17.34 28.11
CA PRO A 102 10.57 16.48 27.86
C PRO A 102 10.83 16.46 26.35
N ARG A 103 12.08 16.77 25.99
CA ARG A 103 12.61 16.58 24.63
C ARG A 103 12.31 15.14 24.24
N ARG A 104 11.30 14.95 23.39
CA ARG A 104 11.06 13.66 22.74
C ARG A 104 12.34 13.33 21.99
N SER A 105 12.97 12.27 22.46
CA SER A 105 14.11 11.60 21.85
C SER A 105 13.91 11.54 20.34
N ALA A 106 14.99 11.83 19.62
CA ALA A 106 15.09 11.78 18.17
C ALA A 106 14.31 10.59 17.61
N ALA A 107 13.15 10.86 17.03
CA ALA A 107 12.48 9.91 16.15
C ALA A 107 13.39 9.80 14.92
N SER A 108 14.12 8.69 14.92
CA SER A 108 14.98 8.20 13.85
C SER A 108 14.33 8.33 12.48
N ALA A 109 15.15 8.80 11.53
CA ALA A 109 15.16 8.42 10.13
C ALA A 109 13.92 8.82 9.29
N HIS A 110 14.16 9.25 8.06
CA HIS A 110 13.34 10.25 7.40
C HIS A 110 11.88 9.80 7.20
N PRO A 111 10.86 10.67 7.40
CA PRO A 111 9.44 10.33 7.17
C PRO A 111 9.18 9.68 5.81
N ARG A 112 10.05 9.96 4.86
CA ARG A 112 10.09 9.40 3.53
C ARG A 112 10.52 7.94 3.46
N GLU A 113 11.52 7.51 4.22
CA GLU A 113 11.96 6.10 4.27
C GLU A 113 10.81 5.22 4.77
N ASN A 114 10.11 5.68 5.81
CA ASN A 114 8.89 5.05 6.31
C ASN A 114 7.77 4.96 5.24
N ILE A 115 7.69 5.92 4.32
CA ILE A 115 6.72 5.89 3.22
C ILE A 115 7.14 4.86 2.16
N VAL A 116 8.44 4.84 1.82
CA VAL A 116 9.01 3.88 0.85
C VAL A 116 8.85 2.45 1.35
N GLU A 117 9.19 2.17 2.61
CA GLU A 117 9.00 0.85 3.23
C GLU A 117 7.54 0.40 3.19
N ARG A 118 6.60 1.30 3.55
CA ARG A 118 5.17 0.97 3.51
C ARG A 118 4.66 0.67 2.10
N LEU A 119 5.17 1.39 1.10
CA LEU A 119 4.83 1.16 -0.30
C LEU A 119 5.40 -0.18 -0.79
N TRP A 120 6.62 -0.52 -0.41
CA TRP A 120 7.22 -1.84 -0.67
C TRP A 120 6.40 -2.97 -0.03
N SER A 121 6.10 -2.89 1.27
CA SER A 121 5.27 -3.91 1.94
C SER A 121 3.84 -4.01 1.38
N LEU A 122 3.35 -2.98 0.69
CA LEU A 122 2.06 -3.03 0.02
C LEU A 122 2.17 -3.67 -1.37
N ALA A 123 3.26 -3.40 -2.10
CA ALA A 123 3.58 -4.08 -3.35
C ALA A 123 3.78 -5.59 -3.14
N ASP A 124 4.54 -5.99 -2.12
CA ASP A 124 4.78 -7.40 -1.79
C ASP A 124 3.49 -8.15 -1.49
N ARG A 125 2.64 -7.59 -0.62
CA ARG A 125 1.31 -8.18 -0.35
C ARG A 125 0.43 -8.29 -1.59
N HIS A 126 0.56 -7.36 -2.53
CA HIS A 126 -0.17 -7.44 -3.79
C HIS A 126 0.40 -8.53 -4.72
N ALA A 127 1.71 -8.78 -4.68
CA ALA A 127 2.36 -9.86 -5.41
C ALA A 127 1.94 -11.24 -4.86
N GLU A 128 1.92 -11.43 -3.54
CA GLU A 128 1.44 -12.67 -2.91
C GLU A 128 -0.04 -12.97 -3.30
N ILE A 129 -0.87 -11.93 -3.35
CA ILE A 129 -2.27 -12.06 -3.77
C ILE A 129 -2.38 -12.43 -5.25
N LEU A 130 -1.45 -11.99 -6.09
CA LEU A 130 -1.42 -12.30 -7.52
C LEU A 130 -1.10 -13.78 -7.78
N GLU A 131 -0.22 -14.40 -6.98
CA GLU A 131 0.14 -15.82 -7.13
C GLU A 131 -1.05 -16.77 -6.95
N THR A 132 -2.03 -16.37 -6.13
CA THR A 132 -3.21 -17.19 -5.81
C THR A 132 -4.42 -16.92 -6.70
N GLN A 133 -4.36 -15.91 -7.57
CA GLN A 133 -5.50 -15.49 -8.39
C GLN A 133 -5.44 -16.00 -9.83
N PRO A 134 -6.61 -16.26 -10.46
CA PRO A 134 -6.67 -16.60 -11.87
C PRO A 134 -6.20 -15.43 -12.74
N ILE A 135 -5.54 -15.77 -13.85
CA ILE A 135 -4.81 -14.85 -14.76
C ILE A 135 -5.65 -13.63 -15.18
N GLU A 136 -6.95 -13.82 -15.41
CA GLU A 136 -7.87 -12.77 -15.85
C GLU A 136 -8.12 -11.68 -14.79
N ARG A 137 -8.06 -12.04 -13.49
CA ARG A 137 -8.12 -11.06 -12.40
C ARG A 137 -6.77 -10.43 -12.12
N ALA A 138 -5.69 -11.18 -12.38
CA ALA A 138 -4.33 -10.72 -12.19
C ALA A 138 -4.02 -9.45 -13.00
N GLU A 139 -4.59 -9.29 -14.20
CA GLU A 139 -4.39 -8.10 -15.05
C GLU A 139 -4.77 -6.78 -14.37
N ARG A 140 -5.86 -6.73 -13.59
CA ARG A 140 -6.25 -5.50 -12.87
C ARG A 140 -5.31 -5.18 -11.71
N SER A 141 -4.81 -6.21 -11.02
CA SER A 141 -3.83 -6.03 -9.94
C SER A 141 -2.44 -5.68 -10.47
N LEU A 142 -2.05 -6.16 -11.65
CA LEU A 142 -0.80 -5.80 -12.33
C LEU A 142 -0.75 -4.29 -12.64
N GLN A 143 -1.85 -3.68 -13.08
CA GLN A 143 -1.92 -2.22 -13.28
C GLN A 143 -1.68 -1.44 -11.98
N THR A 144 -2.21 -1.94 -10.86
CA THR A 144 -2.02 -1.31 -9.54
C THR A 144 -0.58 -1.42 -9.09
N LEU A 145 0.04 -2.59 -9.26
CA LEU A 145 1.44 -2.85 -8.92
C LEU A 145 2.39 -1.99 -9.78
N ALA A 146 2.16 -1.91 -11.09
CA ALA A 146 2.92 -1.03 -11.98
C ALA A 146 2.83 0.46 -11.60
N ARG A 147 1.68 0.90 -11.07
CA ARG A 147 1.52 2.27 -10.59
C ARG A 147 2.31 2.50 -9.29
N LEU A 148 2.30 1.53 -8.37
CA LEU A 148 3.04 1.61 -7.11
C LEU A 148 4.55 1.63 -7.34
N THR A 149 5.08 0.76 -8.20
CA THR A 149 6.51 0.74 -8.55
C THR A 149 6.95 2.03 -9.24
N ARG A 150 6.10 2.60 -10.11
CA ARG A 150 6.35 3.93 -10.68
C ARG A 150 6.43 5.02 -9.62
N THR A 151 5.49 5.05 -8.67
CA THR A 151 5.50 6.04 -7.59
C THR A 151 6.72 5.89 -6.67
N LEU A 152 7.16 4.66 -6.40
CA LEU A 152 8.40 4.38 -5.67
C LEU A 152 9.62 4.94 -6.42
N GLY A 153 9.71 4.71 -7.72
CA GLY A 153 10.79 5.25 -8.55
C GLY A 153 10.77 6.78 -8.66
N GLU A 154 9.59 7.41 -8.72
CA GLU A 154 9.46 8.87 -8.69
C GLU A 154 9.92 9.45 -7.35
N ILE A 155 9.49 8.84 -6.24
CA ILE A 155 9.98 9.22 -4.92
C ILE A 155 11.50 9.12 -4.93
N ASP A 156 12.08 7.96 -5.23
CA ASP A 156 13.53 7.72 -5.21
C ASP A 156 14.36 8.72 -6.05
N ARG A 157 13.87 9.13 -7.23
CA ARG A 157 14.52 10.20 -8.02
C ARG A 157 14.67 11.52 -7.26
N HIS A 158 13.71 11.83 -6.39
CA HIS A 158 13.78 13.00 -5.53
C HIS A 158 14.66 12.78 -4.27
N ALA A 159 15.18 11.58 -4.00
CA ALA A 159 16.12 11.32 -2.87
C ALA A 159 17.53 11.62 -3.25
N ARG A 160 17.88 11.30 -4.50
CA ARG A 160 19.21 11.57 -5.00
C ARG A 160 19.35 13.09 -5.08
N PRO A 161 20.15 13.75 -4.21
CA PRO A 161 20.48 15.13 -4.48
C PRO A 161 21.11 15.14 -5.86
N SER A 162 20.62 15.99 -6.77
CA SER A 162 21.38 16.30 -7.98
C SER A 162 22.80 16.57 -7.53
N PRO A 163 23.81 15.90 -8.10
CA PRO A 163 25.18 16.24 -7.75
C PRO A 163 25.32 17.75 -7.87
N PRO A 164 25.97 18.43 -6.91
CA PRO A 164 26.21 19.85 -7.05
C PRO A 164 26.83 20.05 -8.41
N ALA A 165 26.41 21.10 -9.12
CA ALA A 165 27.10 21.61 -10.30
C ALA A 165 28.49 22.07 -9.83
N ALA A 166 29.32 21.11 -9.48
CA ALA A 166 30.73 21.27 -9.22
C ALA A 166 31.36 21.29 -10.59
N ASP A 167 32.26 22.25 -10.77
CA ASP A 167 33.06 22.52 -11.95
C ASP A 167 33.95 21.31 -12.30
N ALA A 168 33.33 20.20 -12.70
CA ALA A 168 33.99 19.08 -13.32
C ALA A 168 34.37 19.52 -14.73
N PRO A 169 35.61 19.25 -15.18
CA PRO A 169 35.98 19.51 -16.56
C PRO A 169 34.93 18.85 -17.44
N VAL A 170 34.40 19.63 -18.38
CA VAL A 170 33.52 19.17 -19.43
C VAL A 170 34.29 18.05 -20.14
N TYR A 171 34.07 16.81 -19.72
CA TYR A 171 34.25 15.66 -20.58
C TYR A 171 33.16 15.85 -21.62
N GLU A 172 33.55 16.58 -22.66
CA GLU A 172 32.90 16.64 -23.94
C GLU A 172 32.78 15.18 -24.37
N TYR A 173 31.67 14.55 -23.99
CA TYR A 173 31.12 13.50 -24.81
C TYR A 173 30.87 14.21 -26.13
N GLU A 174 31.82 14.10 -27.06
CA GLU A 174 31.56 14.30 -28.47
C GLU A 174 30.20 13.63 -28.70
N ILE A 175 29.19 14.46 -28.93
CA ILE A 175 27.90 14.00 -29.39
C ILE A 175 28.23 13.49 -30.78
N ASP A 176 28.63 12.22 -30.83
CA ASP A 176 28.84 11.43 -32.03
C ASP A 176 27.71 11.83 -32.97
N ALA A 177 28.07 12.35 -34.14
CA ALA A 177 27.17 12.73 -35.20
C ALA A 177 25.97 11.76 -35.25
N PRO A 178 24.73 12.23 -35.46
CA PRO A 178 23.52 11.45 -35.25
C PRO A 178 23.68 10.07 -35.88
N LYS A 179 23.95 9.08 -35.04
CA LYS A 179 24.18 7.70 -35.48
C LYS A 179 23.01 7.34 -36.38
N PRO A 180 23.24 6.84 -37.60
CA PRO A 180 22.16 6.45 -38.49
C PRO A 180 21.20 5.57 -37.69
N ARG A 181 19.91 5.88 -37.76
CA ARG A 181 18.87 5.21 -36.96
C ARG A 181 19.07 3.71 -37.11
N ARG A 182 19.60 3.06 -36.06
CA ARG A 182 19.84 1.62 -36.04
C ARG A 182 18.56 0.92 -36.47
N SER A 183 18.70 -0.06 -37.34
CA SER A 183 17.51 -0.77 -37.81
C SER A 183 16.87 -1.51 -36.63
N LEU A 184 15.55 -1.68 -36.66
CA LEU A 184 14.83 -2.38 -35.60
C LEU A 184 15.37 -3.82 -35.40
N HIS A 185 15.87 -4.44 -36.47
CA HIS A 185 16.48 -5.77 -36.42
C HIS A 185 17.80 -5.75 -35.65
N GLU A 186 18.66 -4.77 -35.90
CA GLU A 186 19.92 -4.57 -35.17
C GLU A 186 19.69 -4.36 -33.66
N LEU A 187 18.66 -3.61 -33.28
CA LEU A 187 18.27 -3.45 -31.87
C LEU A 187 17.74 -4.75 -31.25
N ARG A 188 17.04 -5.58 -32.04
CA ARG A 188 16.56 -6.90 -31.57
C ARG A 188 17.71 -7.87 -31.38
N ASP A 189 18.67 -7.87 -32.28
CA ASP A 189 19.86 -8.72 -32.22
C ASP A 189 20.77 -8.30 -31.06
N GLU A 190 20.96 -6.99 -30.85
CA GLU A 190 21.69 -6.44 -29.70
C GLU A 190 21.00 -6.80 -28.36
N LEU A 191 19.67 -6.71 -28.30
CA LEU A 191 18.91 -7.12 -27.12
C LEU A 191 19.01 -8.63 -26.87
N ALA A 192 18.91 -9.46 -27.92
CA ALA A 192 19.07 -10.91 -27.81
C ALA A 192 20.47 -11.28 -27.31
N ALA A 193 21.52 -10.66 -27.86
CA ALA A 193 22.90 -10.85 -27.40
C ALA A 193 23.11 -10.38 -25.96
N HIS A 194 22.44 -9.29 -25.54
CA HIS A 194 22.49 -8.83 -24.16
C HIS A 194 21.80 -9.79 -23.19
N LEU A 195 20.62 -10.30 -23.55
CA LEU A 195 19.90 -11.30 -22.75
C LEU A 195 20.67 -12.62 -22.68
N GLU A 196 21.30 -13.06 -23.77
CA GLU A 196 22.13 -14.26 -23.78
C GLU A 196 23.36 -14.09 -22.89
N ARG A 197 23.97 -12.90 -22.88
CA ARG A 197 25.06 -12.56 -21.96
C ARG A 197 24.59 -12.58 -20.50
N ILE A 198 23.46 -11.95 -20.18
CA ILE A 198 22.88 -12.00 -18.82
C ILE A 198 22.60 -13.45 -18.43
N ASN A 199 22.00 -14.24 -19.32
CA ASN A 199 21.70 -15.64 -19.04
C ASN A 199 22.97 -16.50 -18.90
N ARG A 200 24.09 -16.12 -19.54
CA ARG A 200 25.39 -16.77 -19.35
C ARG A 200 26.07 -16.33 -18.04
N GLU A 201 25.91 -15.07 -17.66
CA GLU A 201 26.47 -14.51 -16.43
C GLU A 201 25.67 -14.92 -15.18
N GLU A 202 24.34 -15.10 -15.31
CA GLU A 202 23.40 -15.37 -14.22
C GLU A 202 22.77 -16.78 -14.27
N GLY A 203 22.85 -17.50 -15.40
CA GLY A 203 22.21 -18.80 -15.60
C GLY A 203 22.74 -19.90 -14.67
N ASP A 204 24.01 -19.83 -14.30
CA ASP A 204 24.61 -20.76 -13.32
C ASP A 204 24.14 -20.48 -11.87
N GLY A 205 23.50 -19.34 -11.62
CA GLY A 205 23.03 -18.93 -10.30
C GLY A 205 21.63 -19.44 -9.92
N TRP A 206 20.83 -19.89 -10.88
CA TRP A 206 19.45 -20.32 -10.63
C TRP A 206 19.38 -21.73 -10.01
N GLU A 207 20.26 -22.65 -10.38
CA GLU A 207 20.35 -23.98 -9.74
C GLU A 207 20.83 -23.90 -8.28
N ILE A 208 21.71 -22.95 -7.96
CA ILE A 208 22.17 -22.69 -6.58
C ILE A 208 21.03 -22.12 -5.72
N ARG A 209 20.14 -21.32 -6.31
CA ARG A 209 19.00 -20.73 -5.60
C ARG A 209 17.94 -21.78 -5.26
N GLU A 210 17.66 -22.74 -6.15
CA GLU A 210 16.78 -23.89 -5.82
C GLU A 210 17.38 -24.77 -4.70
N TRP A 211 18.70 -24.92 -4.64
CA TRP A 211 19.37 -25.64 -3.55
C TRP A 211 19.20 -24.96 -2.18
N TRP A 212 19.21 -23.62 -2.13
CA TRP A 212 18.95 -22.85 -0.91
C TRP A 212 17.49 -22.95 -0.42
N PHE A 213 16.52 -23.16 -1.31
CA PHE A 213 15.12 -23.38 -0.93
C PHE A 213 14.81 -24.84 -0.54
N MET A 214 15.48 -25.83 -1.16
CA MET A 214 15.29 -27.25 -0.86
C MET A 214 15.90 -27.70 0.48
N ASN A 215 16.97 -27.05 0.96
CA ASN A 215 17.67 -27.46 2.18
C ASN A 215 17.31 -26.70 3.46
N GLY A 216 16.28 -25.86 3.44
CA GLY A 216 15.57 -25.48 4.68
C GLY A 216 16.40 -24.76 5.76
N GLU A 217 17.51 -24.10 5.43
CA GLU A 217 18.22 -23.21 6.36
C GLU A 217 18.18 -21.78 5.82
N GLY A 218 17.17 -21.01 6.24
CA GLY A 218 16.97 -19.67 5.70
C GLY A 218 15.93 -18.80 6.41
N ILE A 219 16.02 -18.74 7.75
CA ILE A 219 15.50 -17.70 8.68
C ILE A 219 13.98 -17.63 8.89
#